data_AF-A0A8T4RED4-F1
#
_entry.id   AF-A0A8T4RED4-F1
#
_cell.length_a   1.000
_cell.length_b   1.000
_cell.length_c   1.000
_cell.angle_alpha   90.00
_cell.angle_beta   90.00
_cell.angle_gamma   90.00
#
_symmetry.space_group_name_H-M   'P 1'
#
loop_
_entity.id
_entity.type
_entity.pdbx_description
1 polymer ?
#
loop_
_entity_poly.entity_id
_entity_poly.type
_entity_poly.pdbx_seq_one_letter_code
_entity_poly.pdbx_strand_id
1 'polypeptide(L)' 'MKVIVVTGTPGTGKTAVAKKIAQKKGYLYVDVNAIIRKYGLSEGYDKKRKTKLIDVKK' A
#
# COMPACT_ATOMS: atom_id res chain seq x y z
N MET A 1 4.21 12.38 -16.96
CA MET A 1 3.84 11.03 -16.46
C MET A 1 2.63 11.17 -15.54
N LYS A 2 1.62 10.29 -15.62
CA LYS A 2 0.42 10.34 -14.76
C LYS A 2 0.46 9.21 -13.74
N VAL A 3 0.13 9.51 -12.48
CA VAL A 3 0.11 8.54 -11.37
C VAL A 3 -1.27 8.58 -10.71
N ILE A 4 -1.80 7.41 -10.38
CA ILE A 4 -3.06 7.25 -9.64
C ILE A 4 -2.73 6.63 -8.29
N VAL A 5 -3.11 7.31 -7.21
CA VAL A 5 -2.94 6.80 -5.84
C VAL A 5 -4.31 6.40 -5.30
N VAL A 6 -4.44 5.15 -4.85
CA VAL A 6 -5.69 4.62 -4.27
C VAL A 6 -5.51 4.50 -2.75
N THR A 7 -6.18 5.37 -2.00
CA THR A 7 -6.10 5.45 -0.52
C THR A 7 -7.48 5.27 0.14
N GLY A 8 -7.51 5.16 1.48
CA GLY A 8 -8.71 4.93 2.29
C GLY A 8 -8.49 3.88 3.41
N THR A 9 -9.47 3.73 4.30
CA THR A 9 -9.40 2.83 5.47
C THR A 9 -9.22 1.35 5.09
N PRO A 10 -8.48 0.54 5.87
CA PRO A 10 -8.33 -0.90 5.60
C PRO A 10 -9.68 -1.59 5.38
N GLY A 11 -9.74 -2.53 4.42
CA GLY A 11 -10.98 -3.25 4.09
C GLY A 11 -11.86 -2.64 2.99
N THR A 12 -11.67 -1.37 2.60
CA THR A 12 -12.52 -0.70 1.57
C THR A 12 -12.32 -1.15 0.11
N GLY A 13 -11.59 -2.24 -0.13
CA GLY A 13 -11.44 -2.80 -1.49
C GLY A 13 -10.39 -2.11 -2.40
N LYS A 14 -9.59 -1.18 -1.88
CA LYS A 14 -8.57 -0.43 -2.65
C LYS A 14 -7.66 -1.28 -3.53
N THR A 15 -7.07 -2.33 -2.96
CA THR A 15 -6.18 -3.24 -3.69
C THR A 15 -6.89 -3.92 -4.85
N ALA A 16 -8.15 -4.33 -4.65
CA ALA A 16 -8.94 -4.96 -5.71
C ALA A 16 -9.24 -3.97 -6.84
N VAL A 17 -9.63 -2.74 -6.50
CA VAL A 17 -9.89 -1.68 -7.48
C VAL A 17 -8.62 -1.31 -8.25
N ALA A 18 -7.51 -1.07 -7.56
CA ALA A 18 -6.24 -0.68 -8.18
C ALA A 18 -5.74 -1.75 -9.17
N LYS A 19 -5.80 -3.04 -8.81
CA LYS A 19 -5.44 -4.16 -9.70
C LYS A 19 -6.34 -4.23 -10.92
N LYS A 20 -7.66 -4.09 -10.75
CA LYS A 20 -8.61 -4.10 -11.87
C LYS A 20 -8.39 -2.93 -12.82
N ILE A 21 -8.12 -1.73 -12.31
CA ILE A 21 -7.80 -0.56 -13.14
C ILE A 21 -6.52 -0.81 -13.93
N ALA A 22 -5.47 -1.29 -13.26
CA ALA A 22 -4.19 -1.56 -13.90
C ALA A 22 -4.32 -2.60 -15.02
N GLN A 23 -5.00 -3.72 -14.75
CA GLN A 23 -5.26 -4.76 -15.75
C GLN A 23 -6.08 -4.25 -16.93
N LYS A 24 -7.16 -3.49 -16.68
CA LYS A 24 -8.04 -2.97 -17.76
C LYS A 24 -7.40 -1.87 -18.60
N LYS A 25 -6.44 -1.13 -18.05
CA LYS A 25 -5.80 0.02 -18.73
C LYS A 25 -4.36 -0.26 -19.16
N GLY A 26 -3.82 -1.45 -18.90
CA GLY A 26 -2.42 -1.77 -19.16
C GLY A 26 -1.44 -0.93 -18.33
N TYR A 27 -1.85 -0.47 -17.15
CA TYR A 27 -0.98 0.33 -16.28
C TYR A 27 -0.08 -0.55 -15.43
N LEU A 28 1.09 -0.01 -15.07
CA LEU A 28 1.93 -0.60 -14.05
C LEU A 28 1.22 -0.55 -12.68
N TYR A 29 0.95 -1.72 -12.11
CA TYR A 29 0.47 -1.84 -10.74
C TYR A 29 1.65 -1.84 -9.77
N VAL A 30 1.61 -0.93 -8.79
CA VAL A 30 2.63 -0.84 -7.74
C VAL A 30 2.00 -1.19 -6.40
N ASP A 31 2.46 -2.28 -5.78
CA ASP A 31 2.06 -2.65 -4.42
C ASP A 31 3.02 -2.02 -3.40
N VAL A 32 2.56 -0.93 -2.79
CA VAL A 32 3.30 -0.21 -1.75
C VAL A 32 3.62 -1.11 -0.54
N ASN A 33 2.70 -1.99 -0.14
CA ASN A 33 2.95 -2.89 1.00
C ASN A 33 4.06 -3.90 0.69
N ALA A 34 4.14 -4.38 -0.55
CA ALA A 34 5.20 -5.26 -0.99
C ALA A 34 6.56 -4.54 -0.95
N ILE A 35 6.63 -3.30 -1.41
CA ILE A 35 7.84 -2.47 -1.37
C ILE A 35 8.30 -2.24 0.07
N ILE A 36 7.38 -1.87 0.98
CA ILE A 36 7.71 -1.67 2.40
C ILE A 36 8.23 -2.97 3.03
N ARG A 37 7.65 -4.14 2.71
CA ARG A 37 8.18 -5.43 3.19
C ARG A 37 9.55 -5.74 2.61
N LYS A 38 9.74 -5.52 1.30
CA LYS A 38 10.98 -5.87 0.59
C LYS A 38 12.19 -5.08 1.10
N TYR A 39 12.00 -3.79 1.37
CA TYR A 39 13.10 -2.89 1.75
C TYR A 39 13.10 -2.53 3.25
N GLY A 40 12.25 -3.17 4.07
CA GLY A 40 12.21 -2.90 5.51
C GLY A 40 11.81 -1.47 5.87
N LEU A 41 10.94 -0.82 5.10
CA LEU A 41 10.61 0.61 5.22
C LEU A 41 9.55 0.91 6.32
N SER A 42 9.64 0.22 7.44
CA SER A 42 8.76 0.44 8.60
C SER A 42 9.62 0.50 9.85
N GLU A 43 9.28 1.38 10.79
CA GLU A 43 10.04 1.55 12.04
C GLU A 43 9.97 0.32 12.95
N GLY A 44 8.96 -0.53 12.76
CA GLY A 44 8.79 -1.76 13.52
C GLY A 44 7.42 -2.38 13.31
N TYR A 45 7.02 -3.23 14.26
CA TYR A 45 5.75 -3.94 14.22
C TYR A 45 5.04 -3.88 15.58
N ASP A 46 3.80 -3.38 15.57
CA ASP A 46 2.92 -3.41 16.73
C ASP A 46 2.26 -4.78 16.84
N LYS A 47 2.73 -5.60 17.79
CA LYS A 47 2.19 -6.95 18.04
C LYS A 47 0.74 -6.94 18.53
N LYS A 48 0.31 -5.91 19.26
CA LYS A 48 -1.04 -5.80 19.81
C LYS A 48 -2.05 -5.48 18.71
N ARG A 49 -1.71 -4.53 17.83
CA ARG A 49 -2.56 -4.10 16.71
C ARG A 49 -2.34 -4.90 15.43
N LYS A 50 -1.34 -5.80 15.41
CA LYS A 50 -0.95 -6.63 14.26
C LYS A 50 -0.71 -5.78 13.00
N THR A 51 -0.02 -4.65 13.15
CA THR A 51 0.23 -3.69 12.07
C THR A 51 1.66 -3.17 12.11
N LYS A 52 2.14 -2.67 10.98
CA LYS A 52 3.45 -2.00 10.92
C LYS A 52 3.38 -0.64 11.61
N LEU A 53 4.44 -0.31 12.34
CA LEU A 53 4.66 1.04 12.82
C LEU A 53 5.08 1.90 11.63
N ILE A 54 4.32 2.96 11.42
CA ILE A 54 4.68 4.03 10.50
C ILE A 54 5.41 5.09 11.30
N ASP A 55 6.31 5.80 10.63
CA ASP A 55 6.92 6.98 11.23
C ASP A 55 5.83 7.99 11.55
N VAL A 56 5.64 8.23 12.84
CA VAL A 56 4.67 9.21 13.38
C VAL A 56 5.37 10.52 13.70
N LYS A 57 6.72 10.54 13.72
CA LYS A 57 7.51 11.69 14.08
C LYS A 57 7.95 12.42 12.81
N LYS A 58 7.34 13.57 12.58
CA LYS A 58 7.97 14.62 11.76
C LYS A 58 9.06 15.32 12.56
#